data_AF-A0ABD2NIR7-F1
#
_entry.id   AF-A0ABD2NIR7-F1
#
_cell.length_a   1.000
_cell.length_b   1.000
_cell.length_c   1.000
_cell.angle_alpha   90.00
_cell.angle_beta   90.00
_cell.angle_gamma   90.00
#
_symmetry.space_group_name_H-M   'P 1'
#
loop_
_entity.id
_entity.type
_entity.pdbx_description
1 polymer ?
#
loop_
_entity_poly.entity_id
_entity_poly.type
_entity_poly.pdbx_seq_one_letter_code
_entity_poly.pdbx_strand_id
1 'polypeptide(L)'
;MQMTRTGWSQLKHPEAQKLAETTIQYSKIWFLKNRLSMNPEKTKAVLFKTTHAGFVTPEQLNIGPSEVSFDKSTLFLAMYIDEKLRWDRHIAKLESRVSST
;
A
#
# COMPACT_ATOMS: atom_id res chain seq x y z
N MET A 1 -13.47 -25.27 -27.73
CA MET A 1 -13.97 -23.96 -27.27
C MET A 1 -13.23 -23.61 -25.99
N GLN A 2 -12.09 -22.93 -26.09
CA GLN A 2 -11.26 -22.56 -24.93
C GLN A 2 -11.72 -21.20 -24.42
N MET A 3 -12.25 -21.15 -23.20
CA MET A 3 -12.48 -19.88 -22.51
C MET A 3 -11.13 -19.27 -22.16
N THR A 4 -10.80 -18.16 -22.80
CA THR A 4 -9.58 -17.40 -22.49
C THR A 4 -9.69 -16.79 -21.09
N ARG A 5 -8.63 -16.97 -20.30
CA ARG A 5 -8.51 -16.61 -18.88
C ARG A 5 -8.33 -15.08 -18.67
N THR A 6 -8.81 -14.26 -19.60
CA THR A 6 -8.60 -12.81 -19.67
C THR A 6 -9.74 -11.99 -19.07
N GLY A 7 -10.80 -12.63 -18.57
CA GLY A 7 -11.98 -11.94 -18.01
C GLY A 7 -11.83 -11.42 -16.57
N TRP A 8 -10.83 -11.86 -15.80
CA TRP A 8 -10.65 -11.48 -14.39
C TRP A 8 -9.73 -10.27 -14.19
N SER A 9 -8.99 -9.87 -15.22
CA SER A 9 -7.93 -8.84 -15.13
C SER A 9 -8.44 -7.39 -15.14
N GLN A 10 -9.74 -7.16 -15.40
CA GLN A 10 -10.29 -5.81 -15.53
C GLN A 10 -11.41 -5.47 -14.52
N LEU A 11 -11.84 -6.42 -13.70
CA LEU A 11 -12.88 -6.18 -12.69
C LEU A 11 -12.25 -5.92 -11.33
N LYS A 12 -12.64 -4.79 -10.71
CA LYS A 12 -12.37 -4.34 -9.31
C LYS A 12 -11.31 -3.26 -9.07
N HIS A 13 -10.91 -2.48 -10.09
CA HIS A 13 -9.90 -1.43 -9.91
C HIS A 13 -10.43 -0.15 -9.23
N PRO A 14 -11.50 0.49 -9.75
CA PRO A 14 -12.01 1.73 -9.16
C PRO A 14 -12.73 1.50 -7.83
N GLU A 15 -13.38 0.34 -7.67
CA GLU A 15 -14.18 0.04 -6.48
C GLU A 15 -13.31 -0.19 -5.25
N ALA A 16 -12.20 -0.93 -5.39
CA ALA A 16 -11.27 -1.17 -4.28
C ALA A 16 -10.56 0.12 -3.86
N GLN A 17 -10.12 0.93 -4.83
CA GLN A 17 -9.54 2.24 -4.55
C GLN A 17 -10.56 3.14 -3.85
N LYS A 18 -11.78 3.26 -4.39
CA LYS A 18 -12.86 4.05 -3.79
C LYS A 18 -13.21 3.58 -2.38
N LEU A 19 -13.23 2.26 -2.13
CA LEU A 19 -13.46 1.70 -0.81
C LEU A 19 -12.33 2.07 0.15
N ALA A 20 -11.07 1.99 -0.29
CA ALA A 20 -9.92 2.41 0.52
C ALA A 20 -10.00 3.91 0.86
N GLU A 21 -10.26 4.77 -0.13
CA GLU A 21 -10.42 6.22 0.06
C GLU A 21 -11.56 6.55 1.04
N THR A 22 -12.71 5.88 0.89
CA THR A 22 -13.87 6.03 1.79
C THR A 22 -13.53 5.59 3.22
N THR A 23 -12.84 4.46 3.38
CA THR A 23 -12.39 3.95 4.69
C THR A 23 -11.43 4.92 5.37
N ILE A 24 -10.52 5.52 4.59
CA ILE A 24 -9.62 6.56 5.07
C ILE A 24 -10.39 7.79 5.54
N GLN A 25 -11.45 8.21 4.83
CA GLN A 25 -12.30 9.32 5.31
C GLN A 25 -12.97 9.02 6.65
N TYR A 26 -13.52 7.82 6.83
CA TYR A 26 -14.09 7.42 8.13
C TYR A 26 -13.03 7.42 9.23
N SER A 27 -11.82 6.97 8.92
CA SER A 27 -10.69 7.00 9.85
C SER A 27 -10.30 8.43 10.21
N LYS A 28 -10.28 9.37 9.26
CA LYS A 28 -10.03 10.80 9.52
C LYS A 28 -11.08 11.40 10.45
N ILE A 29 -12.36 11.09 10.26
CA ILE A 29 -13.43 11.53 11.16
C ILE A 29 -13.20 10.98 12.58
N TRP A 30 -12.83 9.71 12.69
CA TRP A 30 -12.51 9.11 13.98
C TRP A 30 -11.27 9.77 14.63
N PHE A 31 -10.20 10.03 13.87
CA PHE A 31 -9.02 10.74 14.37
C PHE A 31 -9.39 12.12 14.94
N LEU A 32 -10.17 12.91 14.19
CA LEU A 32 -10.62 14.23 14.64
C LEU A 32 -11.43 14.17 15.94
N LYS A 33 -12.36 13.22 16.06
CA LYS A 33 -13.12 12.99 17.30
C LYS A 33 -12.23 12.66 18.50
N ASN A 34 -11.09 12.03 18.24
CA ASN A 34 -10.10 11.65 19.25
C ASN A 34 -8.94 12.66 19.37
N ARG A 35 -9.07 13.87 18.80
CA ARG A 35 -8.04 14.93 18.83
C ARG A 35 -6.71 14.49 18.19
N LEU A 36 -6.78 13.59 17.22
CA LEU A 36 -5.66 13.14 16.40
C LEU A 36 -5.73 13.82 15.03
N SER A 37 -4.58 14.09 14.43
CA SER A 37 -4.46 14.58 13.06
C SER A 37 -3.64 13.60 12.22
N MET A 38 -4.04 13.46 10.96
CA MET A 38 -3.27 12.71 9.96
C MET A 38 -2.35 13.68 9.22
N ASN A 39 -1.07 13.33 9.07
CA ASN A 39 -0.12 14.11 8.29
C ASN A 39 0.02 13.46 6.89
N PRO A 40 -0.53 14.07 5.82
CA PRO A 40 -0.46 13.51 4.48
C PRO A 40 0.97 13.36 3.94
N GLU A 41 1.86 14.31 4.24
CA GLU A 41 3.26 14.31 3.77
C GLU A 41 4.08 13.13 4.32
N LYS A 42 3.70 12.63 5.50
CA LYS A 42 4.33 11.46 6.14
C LYS A 42 3.56 10.16 5.89
N THR A 43 2.43 10.22 5.20
CA THR A 43 1.60 9.06 4.93
C THR A 43 2.09 8.36 3.66
N LYS A 44 2.21 7.04 3.72
CA LYS A 44 2.62 6.19 2.59
C LYS A 44 1.54 5.18 2.32
N ALA A 45 1.17 5.01 1.05
CA ALA A 45 0.30 3.94 0.62
C ALA A 45 1.15 2.77 0.11
N VAL A 46 0.79 1.54 0.48
CA VAL A 46 1.43 0.33 -0.05
C VAL A 46 0.32 -0.60 -0.53
N LEU A 47 0.38 -1.01 -1.80
CA LEU A 47 -0.55 -1.99 -2.37
C LEU A 47 0.07 -3.37 -2.30
N PHE A 48 -0.40 -4.20 -1.37
CA PHE A 48 0.06 -5.58 -1.29
C PHE A 48 -0.49 -6.42 -2.44
N LYS A 49 0.40 -7.12 -3.13
CA LYS A 49 0.07 -7.98 -4.27
C LYS A 49 1.07 -9.13 -4.41
N THR A 50 0.62 -10.24 -4.98
CA THR A 50 1.54 -11.34 -5.32
C THR A 50 2.35 -11.00 -6.57
N THR A 51 3.50 -11.66 -6.76
CA THR A 51 4.34 -11.47 -7.95
C THR A 51 3.59 -11.76 -9.26
N HIS A 52 2.60 -12.65 -9.22
CA HIS A 52 1.78 -13.05 -10.37
C HIS A 52 0.48 -12.27 -10.48
N ALA A 53 0.26 -11.28 -9.62
CA ALA A 53 -0.89 -10.40 -9.73
C ALA A 53 -0.79 -9.58 -11.02
N GLY A 54 -1.69 -9.84 -11.97
CA GLY A 54 -1.77 -9.11 -13.24
C GLY A 54 -2.41 -7.72 -13.14
N PHE A 55 -2.49 -7.14 -11.93
CA PHE A 55 -3.13 -5.86 -11.70
C PHE A 55 -2.11 -4.73 -11.71
N VAL A 56 -2.44 -3.65 -12.42
CA VAL A 56 -1.68 -2.40 -12.41
C VAL A 56 -1.84 -1.73 -11.05
N THR A 57 -0.78 -1.18 -10.46
CA THR A 57 -0.92 -0.35 -9.25
C THR A 57 -1.44 1.03 -9.68
N PRO A 58 -2.49 1.59 -9.04
CA PRO A 58 -2.90 2.97 -9.31
C PRO A 58 -1.73 3.92 -9.05
N GLU A 59 -1.67 5.05 -9.75
CA GLU A 59 -0.57 6.02 -9.54
C GLU A 59 -0.64 6.64 -8.14
N GLN A 60 -1.86 6.89 -7.66
CA GLN A 60 -2.10 7.68 -6.47
C GLN A 60 -3.43 7.33 -5.79
N LEU A 61 -3.49 7.62 -4.49
CA LEU A 61 -4.62 7.42 -3.60
C LEU A 61 -5.03 8.76 -2.98
N ASN A 62 -6.33 9.07 -3.02
CA ASN A 62 -6.82 10.34 -2.47
C ASN A 62 -7.14 10.26 -0.98
N ILE A 63 -6.55 11.16 -0.19
CA ILE A 63 -6.76 11.33 1.25
C ILE A 63 -7.44 12.68 1.52
N GLY A 64 -8.64 12.85 0.95
CA GLY A 64 -9.37 14.11 0.96
C GLY A 64 -8.78 15.04 -0.11
N PRO A 65 -8.27 16.24 0.24
CA PRO A 65 -7.64 17.13 -0.75
C PRO A 65 -6.17 16.77 -1.05
N SER A 66 -5.61 15.77 -0.38
CA SER A 66 -4.19 15.37 -0.54
C SER A 66 -4.08 14.09 -1.34
N GLU A 67 -3.06 14.02 -2.21
CA GLU A 67 -2.71 12.83 -3.00
C GLU A 67 -1.52 12.12 -2.35
N VAL A 68 -1.58 10.79 -2.29
CA VAL A 68 -0.50 9.95 -1.78
C VAL A 68 -0.11 8.91 -2.82
N SER A 69 1.18 8.86 -3.16
CA SER A 69 1.72 7.86 -4.09
C SER A 69 1.87 6.49 -3.43
N PHE A 70 1.85 5.45 -4.25
CA PHE A 70 2.14 4.09 -3.80
C PHE A 70 3.65 3.84 -3.73
N ASP A 71 4.10 3.48 -2.53
CA ASP A 71 5.45 3.01 -2.28
C ASP A 71 5.54 1.48 -2.41
N LYS A 72 6.69 0.99 -2.87
CA LYS A 72 6.97 -0.45 -2.97
C LYS A 72 7.26 -1.10 -1.63
N SER A 73 7.61 -0.32 -0.61
CA SER A 73 7.89 -0.86 0.73
C SER A 73 7.78 0.20 1.79
N THR A 74 7.50 -0.21 3.03
CA THR A 74 7.46 0.69 4.18
C THR A 74 8.20 0.10 5.37
N LEU A 75 8.69 0.96 6.27
CA LEU A 75 9.19 0.55 7.58
C LEU A 75 8.00 0.56 8.56
N PHE A 76 7.65 -0.61 9.08
CA PHE A 76 6.57 -0.77 10.05
C PHE A 76 7.08 -1.60 11.21
N LEU A 77 7.01 -1.06 12.44
CA LEU A 77 7.51 -1.73 13.66
C LEU A 77 8.94 -2.30 13.51
N ALA A 78 9.85 -1.47 12.97
CA ALA A 78 11.25 -1.83 12.68
C ALA A 78 11.45 -2.94 11.62
N MET A 79 10.39 -3.36 10.92
CA MET A 79 10.44 -4.33 9.84
C MET A 79 10.21 -3.63 8.50
N TYR A 80 10.99 -3.99 7.48
CA TYR A 80 10.73 -3.54 6.11
C TYR A 80 9.70 -4.50 5.50
N ILE A 81 8.52 -3.99 5.20
CA ILE A 81 7.45 -4.73 4.53
C ILE A 81 7.38 -4.25 3.08
N ASP A 82 7.55 -5.18 2.15
CA ASP A 82 7.49 -4.94 0.71
C ASP A 82 6.07 -5.20 0.14
N GLU A 83 5.73 -4.56 -0.97
CA GLU A 83 4.47 -4.72 -1.71
C GLU A 83 4.20 -6.20 -2.07
N LYS A 84 5.25 -7.01 -2.23
CA LYS A 84 5.17 -8.45 -2.56
C LYS A 84 5.28 -9.35 -1.33
N LEU A 85 5.29 -8.77 -0.12
CA LEU A 85 5.51 -9.47 1.14
C LEU A 85 6.79 -10.32 1.14
N ARG A 86 7.81 -9.83 0.46
CA ARG A 86 9.15 -10.43 0.43
C ARG A 86 10.02 -9.85 1.55
N TRP A 87 10.96 -10.67 2.02
CA TRP A 87 11.86 -10.31 3.11
C TRP A 87 13.23 -9.80 2.65
N ASP A 88 13.50 -9.80 1.34
CA ASP A 88 14.81 -9.46 0.76
C ASP A 88 15.36 -8.14 1.30
N ARG A 89 14.55 -7.08 1.27
CA ARG A 89 14.94 -5.74 1.78
C ARG A 89 15.18 -5.73 3.29
N HIS A 90 14.39 -6.49 4.05
CA HIS A 90 14.55 -6.58 5.49
C HIS A 90 15.83 -7.33 5.86
N ILE A 91 16.07 -8.48 5.22
CA ILE A 91 17.26 -9.31 5.41
C ILE A 91 18.51 -8.52 5.05
N ALA A 92 18.55 -7.86 3.88
CA ALA A 92 19.69 -7.03 3.49
C ALA A 92 19.99 -5.92 4.51
N LYS A 93 18.95 -5.35 5.13
CA LYS A 93 19.14 -4.35 6.19
C LYS A 93 19.70 -4.97 7.47
N LEU A 94 19.29 -6.18 7.84
CA LEU A 94 19.86 -6.90 8.99
C LEU A 94 21.31 -7.28 8.72
N GLU A 95 21.62 -7.83 7.54
CA GLU A 95 22.99 -8.15 7.13
C GLU A 95 23.90 -6.94 7.24
N SER A 96 23.47 -5.77 6.72
CA SER A 96 24.26 -4.54 6.82
C SER A 96 24.56 -4.10 8.26
N ARG A 97 23.67 -4.41 9.21
CA ARG A 97 23.87 -4.09 10.63
C ARG A 97 24.87 -5.04 11.27
N VAL A 98 24.79 -6.32 10.94
CA VAL A 98 25.67 -7.36 11.48
C VAL A 98 27.07 -7.27 10.88
N SER A 99 27.20 -7.01 9.58
CA SER A 99 28.51 -6.92 8.89
C SER A 99 29.30 -5.65 9.22
N SER A 100 28.67 -4.66 9.85
CA SER A 100 29.30 -3.41 10.28
C SER A 100 29.86 -3.49 11.70
N THR A 101 29.84 -4.69 12.31
CA THR A 101 30.42 -5.01 13.62
C THR A 101 31.66 -5.86 13.43
#